data_AF-A0A382FZD6-F1
#
_entry.id   AF-A0A382FZD6-F1
#
_cell.length_a   1.000
_cell.length_b   1.000
_cell.length_c   1.000
_cell.angle_alpha   90.00
_cell.angle_beta   90.00
_cell.angle_gamma   90.00
#
_symmetry.space_group_name_H-M   'P 1'
#
loop_
_entity.id
_entity.type
_entity.pdbx_description
1 polymer ?
#
loop_
_entity_poly.entity_id
_entity_poly.type
_entity_poly.pdbx_seq_one_letter_code
_entity_poly.pdbx_strand_id
1 'polypeptide(L)'
;APTTTAAPTTTAAPTTTTTVAFVWASADFSSGALPTTYPLPTGQPVGLDLFTPPAESDEDLCRIPQLPGSHSVTPGEQPVGEGYTAFPVIFDNLQPDQNVRVATIPMDWDDHEGDPANLPAKHEHVQIFMDYYETASQGAVTFTPTFADRWYRLPESVSDYPQRQVSDFNPKLAQHGINAADDDLDFSQIDIVVFIFPNDAPIIAGVPPSPLEFATIQHFNAWSGPDDERMVFSDEGWVRNYMGGGMYFEHPLRPVWSYYFHEAAHMFAMPDWYMREANAVLGTQQEFDLDYAIGPLNVWGVMSSQDGPSRTLVAWTRWLLGWLDDDQVDCYTIEQVQQHGSFDTELVALDIYEPGTKAIIIRTGEYSGFLIESRRPVFPDDYIAIWETVGRDPYGLIIYEIDATKPGAMGTLSVVTPDGHDFKYMWRHGRTQPEVVDALFNVGNTTTVQGVEIELLFSGDRDWVRISKPTPTQEPTTTTTQVPTTTAAAPTTTTTTPPTTTTTTTPPAVL
;
A
#
# COMPACT_ATOMS: atom_id res chain seq x y z
N ALA A 1 29.52 55.99 62.52
CA ALA A 1 28.45 56.31 61.55
C ALA A 1 27.53 55.09 61.42
N PRO A 2 26.25 55.18 61.81
CA PRO A 2 25.15 54.43 61.19
C PRO A 2 24.79 55.10 59.83
N THR A 3 24.03 54.57 58.86
CA THR A 3 23.27 53.31 58.67
C THR A 3 23.25 53.01 57.12
N THR A 4 22.41 52.22 56.41
CA THR A 4 21.08 51.60 56.67
C THR A 4 20.84 50.37 55.75
N THR A 5 20.56 49.21 56.35
CA THR A 5 19.46 48.25 56.07
C THR A 5 18.89 48.04 54.65
N ALA A 6 18.84 46.77 54.19
CA ALA A 6 17.69 46.16 53.49
C ALA A 6 17.83 44.62 53.35
N ALA A 7 16.77 43.85 53.67
CA ALA A 7 16.55 42.42 53.39
C ALA A 7 15.03 42.10 53.58
N PRO A 8 14.49 40.89 53.30
CA PRO A 8 13.77 40.64 52.04
C PRO A 8 12.32 40.12 52.20
N THR A 9 11.50 40.21 51.14
CA THR A 9 10.24 39.43 51.03
C THR A 9 9.72 39.20 49.60
N THR A 10 8.89 38.17 49.48
CA THR A 10 8.19 37.57 48.33
C THR A 10 7.11 38.41 47.64
N THR A 11 6.84 38.14 46.34
CA THR A 11 5.48 38.04 45.73
C THR A 11 5.51 37.05 44.54
N ALA A 12 4.34 36.51 44.13
CA ALA A 12 4.18 35.59 42.99
C ALA A 12 3.81 36.29 41.65
N ALA A 13 3.58 35.49 40.60
CA ALA A 13 3.44 35.90 39.19
C ALA A 13 2.11 36.61 38.82
N PRO A 14 2.04 37.13 37.58
CA PRO A 14 0.87 36.91 36.73
C PRO A 14 1.20 36.24 35.38
N THR A 15 0.18 35.64 34.77
CA THR A 15 0.21 34.91 33.51
C THR A 15 0.21 35.84 32.28
N THR A 16 0.89 35.43 31.20
CA THR A 16 0.60 35.92 29.83
C THR A 16 0.59 34.74 28.87
N THR A 17 -0.60 34.40 28.35
CA THR A 17 -0.78 33.40 27.30
C THR A 17 -0.33 33.99 25.96
N THR A 18 0.72 33.46 25.36
CA THR A 18 1.15 33.84 24.00
C THR A 18 0.65 32.79 23.02
N THR A 19 -0.46 33.08 22.34
CA THR A 19 -1.00 32.23 21.28
C THR A 19 -0.05 32.25 20.08
N VAL A 20 0.70 31.17 19.87
CA VAL A 20 1.53 31.01 18.65
C VAL A 20 0.61 30.63 17.51
N ALA A 21 0.39 31.57 16.59
CA ALA A 21 -0.32 31.29 15.35
C ALA A 21 0.61 30.50 14.42
N PHE A 22 0.25 29.26 14.12
CA PHE A 22 0.93 28.47 13.10
C PHE A 22 0.68 29.08 11.72
N VAL A 23 1.73 29.69 11.15
CA VAL A 23 1.75 30.13 9.76
C VAL A 23 2.10 28.91 8.92
N TRP A 24 1.13 28.41 8.15
CA TRP A 24 1.31 27.32 7.22
C TRP A 24 2.20 27.77 6.04
N ALA A 25 3.51 27.61 6.20
CA ALA A 25 4.42 27.53 5.07
C ALA A 25 4.25 26.16 4.38
N SER A 26 4.54 26.10 3.08
CA SER A 26 4.47 24.88 2.27
C SER A 26 5.34 23.77 2.88
N ALA A 27 4.70 22.69 3.34
CA ALA A 27 5.40 21.45 3.65
C ALA A 27 5.82 20.80 2.32
N ASP A 28 7.11 20.54 2.18
CA ASP A 28 7.67 19.95 0.97
C ASP A 28 7.64 18.42 1.08
N PHE A 29 6.54 17.82 0.60
CA PHE A 29 6.32 16.37 0.68
C PHE A 29 7.15 15.55 -0.33
N SER A 30 8.01 16.20 -1.13
CA SER A 30 8.89 15.51 -2.09
C SER A 30 9.91 14.60 -1.39
N SER A 31 10.49 15.05 -0.27
CA SER A 31 11.65 14.43 0.40
C SER A 31 11.32 13.28 1.37
N GLY A 32 10.08 12.78 1.38
CA GLY A 32 9.79 11.47 1.96
C GLY A 32 9.83 11.35 3.48
N ALA A 33 9.38 12.35 4.23
CA ALA A 33 8.97 12.18 5.63
C ALA A 33 7.99 13.28 6.06
N LEU A 34 7.20 13.02 7.10
CA LEU A 34 6.67 14.08 7.95
C LEU A 34 7.84 14.96 8.44
N PRO A 35 7.75 16.31 8.34
CA PRO A 35 8.84 17.23 8.69
C PRO A 35 9.18 17.27 10.20
N THR A 36 8.45 16.51 11.01
CA THR A 36 8.79 16.10 12.37
C THR A 36 8.45 14.62 12.51
N THR A 37 9.35 13.82 13.07
CA THR A 37 9.04 12.43 13.46
C THR A 37 7.78 12.42 14.32
N TYR A 38 6.75 11.71 13.87
CA TYR A 38 5.55 11.53 14.66
C TYR A 38 5.91 10.78 15.96
N PRO A 39 5.37 11.16 17.13
CA PRO A 39 5.69 10.48 18.39
C PRO A 39 5.33 9.00 18.30
N LEU A 40 6.09 8.13 18.95
CA LEU A 40 5.71 6.73 19.13
C LEU A 40 4.96 6.57 20.46
N PRO A 41 3.96 5.66 20.55
CA PRO A 41 3.37 5.28 21.81
C PRO A 41 4.43 4.51 22.61
N THR A 42 4.45 4.69 23.93
CA THR A 42 5.50 4.11 24.78
C THR A 42 4.94 3.55 26.07
N GLY A 43 5.62 2.55 26.61
CA GLY A 43 5.25 1.83 27.82
C GLY A 43 4.70 0.44 27.55
N GLN A 44 4.38 -0.23 28.65
CA GLN A 44 4.07 -1.65 28.74
C GLN A 44 2.69 -1.87 29.35
N PRO A 45 2.02 -3.01 29.09
CA PRO A 45 0.72 -3.32 29.69
C PRO A 45 0.82 -3.43 31.22
N VAL A 46 0.16 -2.53 31.95
CA VAL A 46 0.13 -2.52 33.43
C VAL A 46 -1.28 -2.87 33.92
N GLY A 47 -1.41 -4.02 34.59
CA GLY A 47 -2.67 -4.46 35.19
C GLY A 47 -3.65 -5.15 34.24
N LEU A 48 -3.19 -5.56 33.05
CA LEU A 48 -3.90 -6.52 32.21
C LEU A 48 -3.58 -7.95 32.69
N ASP A 49 -4.62 -8.71 33.00
CA ASP A 49 -4.53 -10.16 33.23
C ASP A 49 -4.41 -10.84 31.86
N LEU A 50 -3.17 -11.07 31.41
CA LEU A 50 -2.87 -11.63 30.09
C LEU A 50 -2.99 -13.17 30.07
N PHE A 51 -3.61 -13.69 29.01
CA PHE A 51 -3.75 -15.12 28.74
C PHE A 51 -2.54 -15.65 27.98
N THR A 52 -1.93 -16.74 28.46
CA THR A 52 -0.74 -17.34 27.84
C THR A 52 -1.04 -17.86 26.43
N PRO A 53 -0.17 -17.65 25.42
CA PRO A 53 -0.30 -18.26 24.09
C PRO A 53 -0.06 -19.77 24.11
N PRO A 54 -0.44 -20.48 23.02
CA PRO A 54 0.02 -21.85 22.77
C PRO A 54 1.55 -21.96 22.89
N ALA A 55 2.03 -23.12 23.33
CA ALA A 55 3.44 -23.27 23.75
C ALA A 55 4.48 -23.25 22.61
N GLU A 56 4.04 -23.32 21.36
CA GLU A 56 4.87 -23.32 20.15
C GLU A 56 3.96 -22.91 18.97
N SER A 57 4.38 -21.91 18.21
CA SER A 57 3.89 -21.62 16.85
C SER A 57 4.64 -22.52 15.85
N ASP A 58 4.05 -22.77 14.68
CA ASP A 58 4.62 -23.65 13.63
C ASP A 58 4.43 -22.96 12.28
N GLU A 59 5.47 -22.25 11.84
CA GLU A 59 5.47 -21.37 10.66
C GLU A 59 5.08 -22.10 9.37
N ASP A 60 5.48 -23.37 9.23
CA ASP A 60 5.20 -24.20 8.06
C ASP A 60 3.69 -24.51 7.96
N LEU A 61 2.93 -24.48 9.06
CA LEU A 61 1.47 -24.52 9.00
C LEU A 61 0.89 -23.27 8.31
N CYS A 62 1.53 -22.10 8.39
CA CYS A 62 1.03 -20.85 7.79
C CYS A 62 1.63 -20.51 6.43
N ARG A 63 2.54 -21.33 5.90
CA ARG A 63 2.95 -21.26 4.48
C ARG A 63 1.81 -21.77 3.60
N ILE A 64 0.76 -20.95 3.46
CA ILE A 64 -0.44 -21.27 2.69
C ILE A 64 -0.02 -21.57 1.24
N PRO A 65 -0.38 -22.74 0.68
CA PRO A 65 -0.07 -23.08 -0.70
C PRO A 65 -0.84 -22.18 -1.67
N GLN A 66 -0.19 -21.75 -2.75
CA GLN A 66 -0.87 -21.19 -3.92
C GLN A 66 -1.46 -22.29 -4.82
N LEU A 67 -2.50 -21.96 -5.58
CA LEU A 67 -2.99 -22.84 -6.64
C LEU A 67 -2.08 -22.76 -7.89
N PRO A 68 -1.98 -23.84 -8.69
CA PRO A 68 -1.28 -23.80 -9.98
C PRO A 68 -1.82 -22.77 -10.99
N GLY A 69 -2.97 -22.15 -10.73
CA GLY A 69 -3.55 -21.05 -11.53
C GLY A 69 -3.61 -19.69 -10.83
N SER A 70 -3.01 -19.51 -9.65
CA SER A 70 -2.97 -18.20 -8.95
C SER A 70 -1.63 -17.44 -9.08
N HIS A 71 -0.62 -18.02 -9.71
CA HIS A 71 0.69 -17.36 -9.95
C HIS A 71 0.78 -16.63 -11.30
N SER A 72 -0.09 -16.95 -12.27
CA SER A 72 -0.19 -16.29 -13.57
C SER A 72 -1.51 -16.63 -14.26
N VAL A 73 -2.00 -15.74 -15.14
CA VAL A 73 -3.09 -16.06 -16.07
C VAL A 73 -2.52 -16.82 -17.28
N THR A 74 -3.31 -17.72 -17.88
CA THR A 74 -2.88 -18.53 -19.02
C THR A 74 -2.21 -17.69 -20.11
N PRO A 75 -0.98 -18.03 -20.56
CA PRO A 75 -0.31 -17.31 -21.64
C PRO A 75 -1.17 -17.25 -22.90
N GLY A 76 -1.58 -16.04 -23.28
CA GLY A 76 -2.44 -15.76 -24.44
C GLY A 76 -3.93 -15.56 -24.15
N GLU A 77 -4.40 -15.69 -22.89
CA GLU A 77 -5.77 -15.32 -22.50
C GLU A 77 -5.88 -13.89 -21.94
N GLN A 78 -4.84 -13.41 -21.24
CA GLN A 78 -4.65 -11.99 -20.88
C GLN A 78 -3.14 -11.63 -20.85
N PRO A 79 -2.74 -10.36 -21.06
CA PRO A 79 -1.34 -9.93 -21.10
C PRO A 79 -0.78 -9.61 -19.70
N VAL A 80 -1.05 -10.48 -18.73
CA VAL A 80 -0.72 -10.26 -17.30
C VAL A 80 0.14 -11.38 -16.77
N GLY A 81 1.33 -11.02 -16.28
CA GLY A 81 1.77 -11.54 -14.99
C GLY A 81 1.04 -10.78 -13.86
N GLU A 82 1.63 -10.51 -12.72
CA GLU A 82 3.01 -10.78 -12.32
C GLU A 82 2.99 -11.29 -10.88
N GLY A 83 3.82 -12.28 -10.58
CA GLY A 83 4.16 -12.65 -9.21
C GLY A 83 3.28 -13.65 -8.48
N TYR A 84 3.76 -14.02 -7.28
CA TYR A 84 3.28 -15.14 -6.48
C TYR A 84 2.40 -14.64 -5.33
N THR A 85 1.18 -15.16 -5.22
CA THR A 85 0.20 -14.72 -4.21
C THR A 85 0.34 -15.44 -2.87
N ALA A 86 0.92 -16.65 -2.89
CA ALA A 86 1.19 -17.47 -1.71
C ALA A 86 2.37 -18.45 -1.98
N PHE A 87 2.65 -19.37 -1.06
CA PHE A 87 3.84 -20.22 -1.12
C PHE A 87 3.70 -21.43 -2.07
N PRO A 88 4.80 -21.97 -2.64
CA PRO A 88 6.15 -21.40 -2.66
C PRO A 88 6.28 -20.31 -3.73
N VAL A 89 7.07 -19.27 -3.43
CA VAL A 89 7.49 -18.26 -4.41
C VAL A 89 8.64 -18.82 -5.27
N ILE A 90 8.67 -18.49 -6.56
CA ILE A 90 9.80 -18.80 -7.44
C ILE A 90 10.30 -17.50 -8.08
N PHE A 91 11.55 -17.16 -7.77
CA PHE A 91 12.19 -15.93 -8.20
C PHE A 91 12.86 -16.12 -9.56
N ASP A 92 12.08 -16.08 -10.64
CA ASP A 92 12.58 -16.20 -12.02
C ASP A 92 13.22 -14.90 -12.56
N ASN A 93 13.32 -13.84 -11.75
CA ASN A 93 13.89 -12.53 -12.10
C ASN A 93 14.94 -12.09 -11.07
N LEU A 94 14.62 -11.18 -10.15
CA LEU A 94 15.51 -10.80 -9.06
C LEU A 94 15.36 -11.77 -7.88
N GLN A 95 16.48 -12.25 -7.32
CA GLN A 95 16.47 -13.05 -6.07
C GLN A 95 16.31 -12.13 -4.86
N PRO A 96 15.61 -12.55 -3.78
CA PRO A 96 15.36 -11.71 -2.62
C PRO A 96 16.55 -11.52 -1.67
N ASP A 97 17.68 -12.18 -1.94
CA ASP A 97 18.89 -12.26 -1.11
C ASP A 97 20.17 -11.81 -1.85
N GLN A 98 20.03 -11.04 -2.92
CA GLN A 98 21.14 -10.64 -3.79
C GLN A 98 21.60 -9.18 -3.62
N ASN A 99 22.81 -8.88 -4.10
CA ASN A 99 23.21 -7.52 -4.41
C ASN A 99 22.68 -7.12 -5.79
N VAL A 100 21.83 -6.08 -5.85
CA VAL A 100 21.18 -5.57 -7.06
C VAL A 100 21.95 -4.38 -7.61
N ARG A 101 22.38 -4.45 -8.87
CA ARG A 101 23.13 -3.38 -9.54
C ARG A 101 22.14 -2.45 -10.24
N VAL A 102 22.15 -1.16 -9.91
CA VAL A 102 21.14 -0.18 -10.37
C VAL A 102 21.80 0.95 -11.13
N ALA A 103 21.37 1.21 -12.37
CA ALA A 103 21.77 2.41 -13.11
C ALA A 103 20.67 3.49 -13.06
N THR A 104 21.05 4.76 -13.01
CA THR A 104 20.14 5.85 -13.45
C THR A 104 20.50 6.31 -14.86
N ILE A 105 19.48 6.50 -15.69
CA ILE A 105 19.62 7.08 -17.04
C ILE A 105 18.71 8.31 -17.10
N PRO A 106 19.24 9.52 -16.86
CA PRO A 106 18.51 10.76 -17.04
C PRO A 106 18.40 11.10 -18.53
N MET A 107 17.20 11.04 -19.09
CA MET A 107 16.96 11.29 -20.52
C MET A 107 16.32 12.66 -20.74
N ASP A 108 16.74 13.38 -21.77
CA ASP A 108 16.13 14.67 -22.13
C ASP A 108 15.98 14.85 -23.65
N TRP A 109 15.33 15.94 -24.07
CA TRP A 109 14.95 16.18 -25.47
C TRP A 109 15.34 17.58 -25.93
N ASP A 110 15.48 17.79 -27.25
CA ASP A 110 15.77 19.12 -27.84
C ASP A 110 14.66 20.15 -27.60
N ASP A 111 13.45 19.71 -27.24
CA ASP A 111 12.32 20.56 -26.85
C ASP A 111 12.06 20.63 -25.34
N HIS A 112 12.65 19.73 -24.55
CA HIS A 112 12.54 19.65 -23.08
C HIS A 112 13.90 19.25 -22.50
N GLU A 113 14.80 20.23 -22.38
CA GLU A 113 16.17 20.02 -21.89
C GLU A 113 16.21 19.79 -20.38
N GLY A 114 17.03 18.83 -19.93
CA GLY A 114 17.18 18.50 -18.52
C GLY A 114 18.13 19.45 -17.78
N ASP A 115 17.68 20.05 -16.68
CA ASP A 115 18.55 20.85 -15.80
C ASP A 115 19.43 19.92 -14.94
N PRO A 116 20.78 19.97 -15.04
CA PRO A 116 21.68 19.20 -14.17
C PRO A 116 21.49 19.49 -12.67
N ALA A 117 20.96 20.65 -12.30
CA ALA A 117 20.67 21.00 -10.90
C ALA A 117 19.54 20.14 -10.28
N ASN A 118 18.69 19.50 -11.09
CA ASN A 118 17.66 18.58 -10.62
C ASN A 118 18.18 17.17 -10.32
N LEU A 119 19.28 16.75 -10.96
CA LEU A 119 19.79 15.36 -10.86
C LEU A 119 20.06 14.88 -9.42
N PRO A 120 20.64 15.69 -8.49
CA PRO A 120 20.84 15.25 -7.12
C PRO A 120 19.53 14.86 -6.41
N ALA A 121 18.46 15.63 -6.59
CA ALA A 121 17.16 15.34 -5.99
C ALA A 121 16.47 14.13 -6.68
N LYS A 122 16.64 13.98 -8.01
CA LYS A 122 16.18 12.77 -8.71
C LYS A 122 16.86 11.50 -8.20
N HIS A 123 18.17 11.56 -7.95
CA HIS A 123 18.93 10.44 -7.39
C HIS A 123 18.61 10.19 -5.91
N GLU A 124 18.26 11.21 -5.13
CA GLU A 124 17.78 11.06 -3.75
C GLU A 124 16.54 10.15 -3.68
N HIS A 125 15.57 10.29 -4.61
CA HIS A 125 14.44 9.36 -4.69
C HIS A 125 14.84 7.91 -5.01
N VAL A 126 15.92 7.69 -5.77
CA VAL A 126 16.44 6.34 -6.08
C VAL A 126 17.21 5.78 -4.89
N GLN A 127 17.92 6.62 -4.13
CA GLN A 127 18.54 6.23 -2.87
C GLN A 127 17.48 5.82 -1.84
N ILE A 128 16.39 6.58 -1.71
CA ILE A 128 15.26 6.24 -0.83
C ILE A 128 14.63 4.87 -1.19
N PHE A 129 14.56 4.54 -2.49
CA PHE A 129 14.16 3.19 -2.95
C PHE A 129 15.11 2.11 -2.44
N MET A 130 16.42 2.27 -2.65
CA MET A 130 17.42 1.29 -2.22
C MET A 130 17.45 1.15 -0.70
N ASP A 131 17.56 2.27 0.03
CA ASP A 131 17.60 2.30 1.50
C ASP A 131 16.39 1.60 2.14
N TYR A 132 15.19 1.80 1.58
CA TYR A 132 14.00 1.09 2.05
C TYR A 132 14.09 -0.41 1.77
N TYR A 133 14.56 -0.85 0.60
CA TYR A 133 14.69 -2.26 0.28
C TYR A 133 15.77 -2.96 1.11
N GLU A 134 16.93 -2.34 1.38
CA GLU A 134 17.93 -2.89 2.30
C GLU A 134 17.37 -3.02 3.73
N THR A 135 16.64 -2.00 4.19
CA THR A 135 16.07 -1.98 5.55
C THR A 135 14.92 -3.00 5.69
N ALA A 136 13.99 -3.02 4.74
CA ALA A 136 12.82 -3.90 4.75
C ALA A 136 13.16 -5.38 4.56
N SER A 137 14.28 -5.68 3.88
CA SER A 137 14.87 -7.01 3.74
C SER A 137 15.84 -7.40 4.86
N GLN A 138 16.00 -6.55 5.87
CA GLN A 138 16.93 -6.75 7.00
C GLN A 138 18.39 -7.00 6.55
N GLY A 139 18.76 -6.45 5.38
CA GLY A 139 20.08 -6.60 4.75
C GLY A 139 20.24 -7.83 3.84
N ALA A 140 19.17 -8.58 3.55
CA ALA A 140 19.21 -9.67 2.56
C ALA A 140 19.37 -9.12 1.12
N VAL A 141 18.62 -8.08 0.77
CA VAL A 141 18.90 -7.27 -0.43
C VAL A 141 19.92 -6.21 -0.08
N THR A 142 20.88 -5.99 -0.98
CA THR A 142 21.78 -4.84 -0.97
C THR A 142 21.90 -4.23 -2.36
N PHE A 143 22.39 -3.00 -2.50
CA PHE A 143 22.50 -2.35 -3.81
C PHE A 143 23.92 -1.94 -4.20
N THR A 144 24.16 -1.88 -5.52
CA THR A 144 25.35 -1.26 -6.13
C THR A 144 24.87 -0.20 -7.15
N PRO A 145 24.78 1.08 -6.75
CA PRO A 145 24.29 2.14 -7.63
C PRO A 145 25.36 2.72 -8.56
N THR A 146 24.96 2.97 -9.79
CA THR A 146 25.69 3.70 -10.84
C THR A 146 24.83 4.89 -11.27
N PHE A 147 25.04 6.05 -10.64
CA PHE A 147 24.26 7.26 -10.93
C PHE A 147 24.96 8.13 -11.98
N ALA A 148 24.32 8.34 -13.14
CA ALA A 148 24.89 9.14 -14.21
C ALA A 148 24.76 10.66 -13.92
N ASP A 149 25.87 11.39 -14.00
CA ASP A 149 25.94 12.82 -13.65
C ASP A 149 25.53 13.78 -14.79
N ARG A 150 25.03 13.21 -15.90
CA ARG A 150 24.63 13.92 -17.13
C ARG A 150 23.26 13.48 -17.63
N TRP A 151 22.64 14.35 -18.43
CA TRP A 151 21.49 13.99 -19.25
C TRP A 151 21.93 13.33 -20.58
N TYR A 152 21.08 12.46 -21.09
CA TYR A 152 21.22 11.70 -22.32
C TYR A 152 20.18 12.19 -23.33
N ARG A 153 20.63 12.99 -24.31
CA ARG A 153 19.76 13.62 -25.31
C ARG A 153 19.20 12.60 -26.29
N LEU A 154 17.88 12.43 -26.29
CA LEU A 154 17.17 11.52 -27.19
C LEU A 154 16.98 12.14 -28.60
N PRO A 155 16.90 11.32 -29.67
CA PRO A 155 17.02 11.79 -31.06
C PRO A 155 15.74 12.30 -31.73
N GLU A 156 14.63 12.44 -30.99
CA GLU A 156 13.30 12.88 -31.49
C GLU A 156 12.67 13.84 -30.47
N SER A 157 11.44 14.33 -30.69
CA SER A 157 10.72 15.18 -29.71
C SER A 157 10.02 14.34 -28.63
N VAL A 158 9.74 14.90 -27.45
CA VAL A 158 9.00 14.16 -26.38
C VAL A 158 7.64 13.64 -26.87
N SER A 159 7.00 14.34 -27.80
CA SER A 159 5.72 13.97 -28.41
C SER A 159 5.77 12.71 -29.28
N ASP A 160 6.97 12.25 -29.67
CA ASP A 160 7.16 11.07 -30.53
C ASP A 160 7.23 9.75 -29.73
N TYR A 161 7.01 9.80 -28.41
CA TYR A 161 7.02 8.65 -27.49
C TYR A 161 5.67 8.41 -26.76
N PRO A 162 4.49 8.53 -27.39
CA PRO A 162 3.20 8.36 -26.70
C PRO A 162 2.96 6.92 -26.24
N GLN A 163 2.23 6.77 -25.13
CA GLN A 163 1.96 5.48 -24.48
C GLN A 163 0.46 5.12 -24.48
N ARG A 164 0.10 3.83 -24.40
CA ARG A 164 -1.31 3.41 -24.47
C ARG A 164 -2.04 3.66 -23.14
N GLN A 165 -1.37 3.42 -22.01
CA GLN A 165 -1.88 3.67 -20.66
C GLN A 165 -0.90 4.55 -19.86
N VAL A 166 -1.35 5.04 -18.69
CA VAL A 166 -0.51 5.83 -17.77
C VAL A 166 0.68 5.01 -17.27
N SER A 167 0.43 3.81 -16.73
CA SER A 167 1.46 2.80 -16.43
C SER A 167 1.42 1.73 -17.51
N ASP A 168 2.52 1.62 -18.26
CA ASP A 168 2.69 0.69 -19.39
C ASP A 168 4.18 0.56 -19.73
N PHE A 169 4.50 -0.23 -20.75
CA PHE A 169 5.81 -0.26 -21.38
C PHE A 169 5.92 0.76 -22.53
N ASN A 170 7.14 1.27 -22.77
CA ASN A 170 7.45 2.12 -23.93
C ASN A 170 8.82 1.72 -24.53
N PRO A 171 8.86 0.65 -25.33
CA PRO A 171 10.10 0.09 -25.87
C PRO A 171 10.87 1.08 -26.73
N LYS A 172 10.19 1.99 -27.45
CA LYS A 172 10.88 3.04 -28.22
C LYS A 172 11.63 4.00 -27.30
N LEU A 173 10.98 4.50 -26.25
CA LEU A 173 11.58 5.40 -25.28
C LEU A 173 12.73 4.72 -24.53
N ALA A 174 12.49 3.53 -23.99
CA ALA A 174 13.50 2.75 -23.30
C ALA A 174 14.70 2.43 -24.21
N GLN A 175 14.48 1.93 -25.43
CA GLN A 175 15.54 1.62 -26.38
C GLN A 175 16.35 2.86 -26.80
N HIS A 176 15.72 4.02 -26.95
CA HIS A 176 16.45 5.26 -27.20
C HIS A 176 17.28 5.71 -25.99
N GLY A 177 16.81 5.44 -24.77
CA GLY A 177 17.55 5.64 -23.52
C GLY A 177 18.78 4.75 -23.38
N ILE A 178 18.59 3.43 -23.56
CA ILE A 178 19.69 2.45 -23.55
C ILE A 178 20.73 2.81 -24.62
N ASN A 179 20.31 3.02 -25.87
CA ASN A 179 21.20 3.42 -26.97
C ASN A 179 22.00 4.71 -26.71
N ALA A 180 21.48 5.64 -25.90
CA ALA A 180 22.16 6.89 -25.58
C ALA A 180 23.19 6.73 -24.46
N ALA A 181 23.04 5.70 -23.61
CA ALA A 181 23.90 5.41 -22.46
C ALA A 181 24.86 4.22 -22.67
N ASP A 182 24.67 3.41 -23.71
CA ASP A 182 25.52 2.26 -24.13
C ASP A 182 27.03 2.55 -24.08
N ASP A 183 27.49 3.70 -24.58
CA ASP A 183 28.91 4.11 -24.57
C ASP A 183 29.48 4.37 -23.15
N ASP A 184 28.62 4.61 -22.14
CA ASP A 184 28.98 4.97 -20.76
C ASP A 184 28.61 3.90 -19.71
N LEU A 185 27.72 2.94 -20.02
CA LEU A 185 27.19 1.93 -19.09
C LEU A 185 27.31 0.49 -19.65
N ASP A 186 28.06 -0.36 -18.93
CA ASP A 186 28.08 -1.82 -19.17
C ASP A 186 26.78 -2.44 -18.61
N PHE A 187 25.82 -2.79 -19.47
CA PHE A 187 24.54 -3.36 -19.06
C PHE A 187 24.63 -4.83 -18.63
N SER A 188 25.74 -5.53 -18.91
CA SER A 188 26.01 -6.81 -18.22
C SER A 188 26.23 -6.61 -16.71
N GLN A 189 26.55 -5.36 -16.31
CA GLN A 189 26.68 -4.94 -14.92
C GLN A 189 25.44 -4.28 -14.31
N ILE A 190 24.28 -4.26 -14.98
CA ILE A 190 23.04 -3.64 -14.47
C ILE A 190 21.89 -4.66 -14.37
N ASP A 191 21.22 -4.69 -13.21
CA ASP A 191 20.05 -5.53 -12.94
C ASP A 191 18.72 -4.75 -13.00
N ILE A 192 18.74 -3.44 -12.74
CA ILE A 192 17.61 -2.50 -12.87
C ILE A 192 18.09 -1.17 -13.49
N VAL A 193 17.38 -0.69 -14.51
CA VAL A 193 17.53 0.68 -15.04
C VAL A 193 16.44 1.59 -14.48
N VAL A 194 16.82 2.70 -13.87
CA VAL A 194 15.88 3.76 -13.46
C VAL A 194 15.97 4.94 -14.42
N PHE A 195 14.95 5.11 -15.24
CA PHE A 195 14.82 6.26 -16.14
C PHE A 195 14.42 7.50 -15.36
N ILE A 196 15.23 8.55 -15.48
CA ILE A 196 15.02 9.87 -14.87
C ILE A 196 14.63 10.86 -15.98
N PHE A 197 13.70 11.76 -15.66
CA PHE A 197 13.09 12.69 -16.62
C PHE A 197 13.11 14.14 -16.11
N PRO A 198 13.09 15.16 -16.99
CA PRO A 198 12.84 16.55 -16.62
C PRO A 198 11.44 16.70 -16.00
N ASN A 199 11.31 17.63 -15.05
CA ASN A 199 10.08 17.81 -14.26
C ASN A 199 8.87 18.23 -15.11
N ASP A 200 9.10 18.76 -16.30
CA ASP A 200 8.11 19.33 -17.23
C ASP A 200 8.11 18.66 -18.61
N ALA A 201 8.51 17.38 -18.70
CA ALA A 201 8.50 16.59 -19.94
C ALA A 201 7.18 15.79 -20.14
N PRO A 202 6.26 16.21 -21.03
CA PRO A 202 4.96 15.59 -21.21
C PRO A 202 5.00 14.36 -22.14
N ILE A 203 5.48 13.22 -21.61
CA ILE A 203 5.24 11.91 -22.25
C ILE A 203 3.73 11.63 -22.12
N ILE A 204 2.96 11.71 -23.20
CA ILE A 204 1.49 11.60 -23.16
C ILE A 204 1.01 10.15 -23.20
N ALA A 205 -0.05 9.86 -22.45
CA ALA A 205 -0.70 8.55 -22.38
C ALA A 205 -2.13 8.58 -22.95
N GLY A 206 -2.72 7.40 -23.21
CA GLY A 206 -4.15 7.23 -23.52
C GLY A 206 -4.45 6.80 -24.97
N VAL A 207 -5.72 6.43 -25.23
CA VAL A 207 -6.18 5.98 -26.56
C VAL A 207 -7.49 6.69 -26.95
N PRO A 208 -7.44 7.76 -27.77
CA PRO A 208 -6.25 8.42 -28.32
C PRO A 208 -5.43 9.14 -27.24
N PRO A 209 -4.14 9.42 -27.47
CA PRO A 209 -3.29 10.10 -26.49
C PRO A 209 -3.85 11.46 -26.04
N SER A 210 -3.80 11.67 -24.74
CA SER A 210 -4.43 12.77 -24.00
C SER A 210 -3.37 13.74 -23.49
N PRO A 211 -3.47 15.05 -23.75
CA PRO A 211 -2.52 16.05 -23.24
C PRO A 211 -2.71 16.34 -21.73
N LEU A 212 -3.56 15.58 -21.04
CA LEU A 212 -3.84 15.66 -19.61
C LEU A 212 -3.44 14.39 -18.85
N GLU A 213 -2.99 13.35 -19.55
CA GLU A 213 -2.53 12.09 -18.97
C GLU A 213 -1.04 11.92 -19.30
N PHE A 214 -0.22 11.80 -18.25
CA PHE A 214 1.22 11.69 -18.38
C PHE A 214 1.68 10.29 -17.99
N ALA A 215 2.61 9.75 -18.78
CA ALA A 215 3.08 8.39 -18.65
C ALA A 215 4.15 8.25 -17.55
N THR A 216 4.05 7.14 -16.83
CA THR A 216 5.17 6.43 -16.20
C THR A 216 5.70 5.40 -17.22
N ILE A 217 6.85 4.78 -16.97
CA ILE A 217 7.35 3.67 -17.80
C ILE A 217 7.80 2.51 -16.92
N GLN A 218 7.41 1.28 -17.27
CA GLN A 218 7.83 0.07 -16.55
C GLN A 218 8.00 -1.16 -17.45
N HIS A 219 8.97 -2.01 -17.11
CA HIS A 219 9.08 -3.38 -17.60
C HIS A 219 9.88 -4.24 -16.62
N PHE A 220 9.40 -5.47 -16.40
CA PHE A 220 9.95 -6.44 -15.44
C PHE A 220 9.53 -7.89 -15.76
N ASN A 221 9.06 -8.12 -16.98
CA ASN A 221 8.32 -9.31 -17.36
C ASN A 221 9.25 -10.52 -17.65
N ALA A 222 8.67 -11.72 -17.72
CA ALA A 222 9.37 -12.89 -18.22
C ALA A 222 9.40 -12.91 -19.76
N TRP A 223 10.47 -13.48 -20.35
CA TRP A 223 10.61 -13.56 -21.80
C TRP A 223 9.47 -14.39 -22.43
N SER A 224 8.58 -13.73 -23.19
CA SER A 224 7.43 -14.39 -23.82
C SER A 224 7.70 -14.89 -25.25
N GLY A 225 8.77 -14.38 -25.90
CA GLY A 225 9.19 -14.81 -27.24
C GLY A 225 10.05 -13.76 -27.96
N PRO A 226 10.63 -14.11 -29.12
CA PRO A 226 11.40 -13.17 -29.94
C PRO A 226 10.54 -12.10 -30.64
N ASP A 227 9.22 -12.30 -30.67
CA ASP A 227 8.22 -11.38 -31.26
C ASP A 227 7.57 -10.46 -30.21
N ASP A 228 8.07 -10.44 -28.96
CA ASP A 228 7.55 -9.60 -27.88
C ASP A 228 7.96 -8.13 -28.09
N GLU A 229 6.99 -7.26 -28.40
CA GLU A 229 7.24 -5.84 -28.69
C GLU A 229 7.87 -5.06 -27.53
N ARG A 230 7.86 -5.62 -26.31
CA ARG A 230 8.35 -5.00 -25.07
C ARG A 230 9.87 -5.10 -24.88
N MET A 231 10.54 -5.90 -25.71
CA MET A 231 11.97 -6.20 -25.60
C MET A 231 12.86 -5.00 -25.94
N VAL A 232 13.87 -4.76 -25.10
CA VAL A 232 14.86 -3.67 -25.23
C VAL A 232 16.25 -4.26 -25.04
N PHE A 233 17.21 -3.91 -25.89
CA PHE A 233 18.54 -4.53 -25.92
C PHE A 233 19.67 -3.50 -25.88
N SER A 234 20.72 -3.78 -25.13
CA SER A 234 22.05 -3.18 -25.28
C SER A 234 22.92 -4.03 -26.22
N ASP A 235 24.20 -3.70 -26.36
CA ASP A 235 25.17 -4.54 -27.09
C ASP A 235 25.49 -5.87 -26.35
N GLU A 236 25.37 -5.92 -25.01
CA GLU A 236 25.60 -7.14 -24.22
C GLU A 236 24.37 -8.05 -24.13
N GLY A 237 23.14 -7.53 -24.24
CA GLY A 237 21.94 -8.38 -24.20
C GLY A 237 20.61 -7.68 -23.92
N TRP A 238 19.65 -8.45 -23.39
CA TRP A 238 18.31 -7.97 -23.04
C TRP A 238 18.32 -7.21 -21.72
N VAL A 239 17.93 -5.92 -21.75
CA VAL A 239 17.73 -5.11 -20.54
C VAL A 239 16.36 -5.46 -19.95
N ARG A 240 16.35 -6.37 -18.97
CA ARG A 240 15.14 -7.00 -18.46
C ARG A 240 14.25 -6.13 -17.58
N ASN A 241 14.85 -5.26 -16.77
CA ASN A 241 14.13 -4.48 -15.76
C ASN A 241 14.38 -2.99 -15.97
N TYR A 242 13.31 -2.23 -16.17
CA TYR A 242 13.37 -0.77 -16.15
C TYR A 242 12.11 -0.13 -15.53
N MET A 243 12.29 1.03 -14.90
CA MET A 243 11.20 1.83 -14.33
C MET A 243 11.49 3.33 -14.39
N GLY A 244 10.47 4.18 -14.47
CA GLY A 244 10.63 5.64 -14.43
C GLY A 244 9.29 6.37 -14.27
N GLY A 245 9.19 7.28 -13.29
CA GLY A 245 7.89 7.88 -12.92
C GLY A 245 7.34 8.94 -13.88
N GLY A 246 8.18 9.55 -14.72
CA GLY A 246 7.78 10.64 -15.63
C GLY A 246 7.07 11.80 -14.92
N MET A 247 6.39 12.65 -15.69
CA MET A 247 5.68 13.82 -15.15
C MET A 247 4.47 13.46 -14.26
N TYR A 248 4.06 12.19 -14.20
CA TYR A 248 2.96 11.73 -13.35
C TYR A 248 3.29 11.81 -11.84
N PHE A 249 4.56 11.58 -11.49
CA PHE A 249 5.07 11.64 -10.11
C PHE A 249 5.74 12.99 -9.76
N GLU A 250 5.68 13.98 -10.65
CA GLU A 250 6.11 15.37 -10.38
C GLU A 250 5.04 16.14 -9.59
N HIS A 251 4.50 15.52 -8.54
CA HIS A 251 3.32 15.98 -7.82
C HIS A 251 3.42 15.69 -6.31
N PRO A 252 3.24 16.67 -5.39
CA PRO A 252 3.49 16.50 -3.95
C PRO A 252 2.72 15.40 -3.19
N LEU A 253 1.64 14.83 -3.75
CA LEU A 253 1.00 13.62 -3.16
C LEU A 253 1.65 12.29 -3.56
N ARG A 254 2.50 12.34 -4.58
CA ARG A 254 3.03 11.22 -5.37
C ARG A 254 4.56 11.26 -5.35
N PRO A 255 5.22 10.93 -4.23
CA PRO A 255 6.66 10.88 -4.23
C PRO A 255 7.13 9.74 -5.15
N VAL A 256 7.97 10.02 -6.14
CA VAL A 256 8.40 9.00 -7.12
C VAL A 256 9.14 7.82 -6.48
N TRP A 257 9.65 7.97 -5.25
CA TRP A 257 10.19 6.83 -4.49
C TRP A 257 9.14 5.75 -4.20
N SER A 258 7.86 6.08 -3.97
CA SER A 258 6.84 5.05 -3.70
C SER A 258 6.39 4.32 -4.98
N TYR A 259 6.56 4.94 -6.15
CA TYR A 259 6.48 4.27 -7.44
C TYR A 259 7.61 3.25 -7.59
N TYR A 260 8.86 3.67 -7.34
CA TYR A 260 10.01 2.76 -7.38
C TYR A 260 9.88 1.58 -6.40
N PHE A 261 9.28 1.79 -5.23
CA PHE A 261 8.97 0.70 -4.30
C PHE A 261 7.98 -0.33 -4.88
N HIS A 262 6.99 0.14 -5.65
CA HIS A 262 5.93 -0.68 -6.25
C HIS A 262 6.49 -1.49 -7.42
N GLU A 263 7.07 -0.81 -8.41
CA GLU A 263 7.54 -1.46 -9.64
C GLU A 263 8.70 -2.43 -9.40
N ALA A 264 9.59 -2.12 -8.44
CA ALA A 264 10.65 -3.04 -8.08
C ALA A 264 10.14 -4.34 -7.45
N ALA A 265 9.01 -4.33 -6.72
CA ALA A 265 8.48 -5.54 -6.08
C ALA A 265 8.06 -6.59 -7.12
N HIS A 266 7.53 -6.16 -8.28
CA HIS A 266 7.25 -7.06 -9.40
C HIS A 266 8.52 -7.69 -9.99
N MET A 267 9.67 -7.01 -9.92
CA MET A 267 10.98 -7.57 -10.31
C MET A 267 11.44 -8.68 -9.35
N PHE A 268 11.02 -8.63 -8.08
CA PHE A 268 11.12 -9.74 -7.10
C PHE A 268 9.86 -10.65 -7.10
N ALA A 269 9.13 -10.70 -8.22
CA ALA A 269 7.96 -11.56 -8.43
C ALA A 269 6.83 -11.43 -7.38
N MET A 270 6.59 -10.22 -6.85
CA MET A 270 5.39 -9.89 -6.06
C MET A 270 4.26 -9.33 -6.95
N PRO A 271 2.98 -9.62 -6.62
CA PRO A 271 1.83 -9.17 -7.41
C PRO A 271 1.23 -7.83 -6.96
N ASP A 272 0.32 -7.30 -7.78
CA ASP A 272 -0.67 -6.32 -7.32
C ASP A 272 -1.61 -6.92 -6.27
N TRP A 273 -1.89 -6.17 -5.20
CA TRP A 273 -2.95 -6.50 -4.23
C TRP A 273 -4.27 -5.72 -4.47
N TYR A 274 -4.33 -4.82 -5.45
CA TYR A 274 -5.58 -4.18 -5.87
C TYR A 274 -6.41 -5.11 -6.81
N MET A 275 -7.51 -4.61 -7.37
CA MET A 275 -8.32 -5.32 -8.39
C MET A 275 -8.20 -4.61 -9.74
N ARG A 276 -7.71 -5.29 -10.79
CA ARG A 276 -7.50 -4.65 -12.10
C ARG A 276 -8.81 -4.25 -12.79
N GLU A 277 -9.92 -4.95 -12.57
CA GLU A 277 -11.25 -4.58 -13.10
C GLU A 277 -11.72 -3.20 -12.62
N ALA A 278 -11.38 -2.80 -11.39
CA ALA A 278 -11.73 -1.48 -10.86
C ALA A 278 -10.93 -0.36 -11.54
N ASN A 279 -9.65 -0.61 -11.87
CA ASN A 279 -8.79 0.36 -12.54
C ASN A 279 -9.01 0.40 -14.07
N ALA A 280 -9.25 -0.75 -14.71
CA ALA A 280 -9.32 -0.88 -16.17
C ALA A 280 -10.52 -0.15 -16.80
N VAL A 281 -11.56 0.16 -16.02
CA VAL A 281 -12.73 0.93 -16.50
C VAL A 281 -12.41 2.41 -16.70
N LEU A 282 -11.43 2.97 -15.96
CA LEU A 282 -11.22 4.42 -15.83
C LEU A 282 -10.89 5.15 -17.15
N GLY A 283 -10.55 4.42 -18.22
CA GLY A 283 -10.41 4.96 -19.59
C GLY A 283 -11.73 5.26 -20.32
N THR A 284 -12.90 4.87 -19.79
CA THR A 284 -14.21 5.20 -20.39
C THR A 284 -15.27 5.51 -19.34
N GLN A 285 -16.17 6.46 -19.63
CA GLN A 285 -17.21 6.89 -18.68
C GLN A 285 -18.27 5.80 -18.42
N GLN A 286 -18.02 4.96 -17.42
CA GLN A 286 -19.07 4.32 -16.62
C GLN A 286 -18.73 4.49 -15.14
N GLU A 287 -19.60 5.20 -14.41
CA GLU A 287 -19.70 5.02 -12.96
C GLU A 287 -20.08 3.56 -12.72
N PHE A 288 -19.17 2.78 -12.14
CA PHE A 288 -19.55 1.56 -11.46
C PHE A 288 -20.05 1.95 -10.07
N ASP A 289 -21.26 1.52 -9.75
CA ASP A 289 -21.86 1.58 -8.42
C ASP A 289 -21.15 0.54 -7.53
N LEU A 290 -19.92 0.86 -7.14
CA LEU A 290 -19.00 0.05 -6.34
C LEU A 290 -18.28 0.96 -5.35
N ASP A 291 -18.51 0.75 -4.05
CA ASP A 291 -17.91 1.51 -2.93
C ASP A 291 -16.38 1.27 -2.75
N TYR A 292 -15.68 0.79 -3.78
CA TYR A 292 -14.32 0.27 -3.73
C TYR A 292 -13.47 0.78 -4.90
N ALA A 293 -13.04 2.04 -4.81
CA ALA A 293 -12.16 2.69 -5.81
C ALA A 293 -10.68 2.24 -5.76
N ILE A 294 -10.34 1.34 -4.83
CA ILE A 294 -9.07 0.60 -4.75
C ILE A 294 -9.46 -0.82 -4.32
N GLY A 295 -8.71 -1.84 -4.75
CA GLY A 295 -8.99 -3.25 -4.43
C GLY A 295 -9.00 -3.57 -2.92
N PRO A 296 -9.20 -4.83 -2.51
CA PRO A 296 -9.64 -5.13 -1.16
C PRO A 296 -8.58 -4.92 -0.05
N LEU A 297 -7.27 -4.83 -0.35
CA LEU A 297 -6.26 -4.30 0.61
C LEU A 297 -6.30 -2.75 0.73
N ASN A 298 -6.96 -2.09 -0.23
CA ASN A 298 -7.27 -0.67 -0.29
C ASN A 298 -6.01 0.21 -0.14
N VAL A 299 -6.04 1.21 0.73
CA VAL A 299 -4.91 2.13 0.97
C VAL A 299 -3.79 1.60 1.89
N TRP A 300 -3.82 0.32 2.28
CA TRP A 300 -3.02 -0.19 3.40
C TRP A 300 -1.69 -0.86 3.04
N GLY A 301 -1.30 -0.86 1.77
CA GLY A 301 0.02 -1.32 1.33
C GLY A 301 0.42 -0.78 -0.04
N VAL A 302 1.73 -0.61 -0.26
CA VAL A 302 2.27 0.01 -1.49
C VAL A 302 1.87 -0.74 -2.76
N MET A 303 1.77 -2.08 -2.72
CA MET A 303 1.31 -2.93 -3.82
C MET A 303 -0.21 -2.90 -4.06
N SER A 304 -0.96 -2.14 -3.28
CA SER A 304 -2.38 -1.85 -3.51
C SER A 304 -2.60 -0.37 -3.85
N SER A 305 -1.82 0.55 -3.27
CA SER A 305 -1.81 1.97 -3.65
C SER A 305 -0.50 2.67 -3.28
N GLN A 306 0.40 2.88 -4.25
CA GLN A 306 1.64 3.63 -4.07
C GLN A 306 1.41 5.13 -3.80
N ASP A 307 0.25 5.66 -4.21
CA ASP A 307 -0.26 7.00 -3.91
C ASP A 307 -0.79 7.15 -2.46
N GLY A 308 -0.90 6.05 -1.71
CA GLY A 308 -1.65 5.95 -0.45
C GLY A 308 -1.05 6.63 0.80
N PRO A 309 -1.80 6.63 1.93
CA PRO A 309 -1.29 6.80 3.29
C PRO A 309 -0.22 5.77 3.66
N SER A 310 -0.47 4.48 3.45
CA SER A 310 0.55 3.43 3.60
C SER A 310 1.34 3.28 2.32
N ARG A 311 2.65 3.24 2.46
CA ARG A 311 3.63 3.01 1.38
C ARG A 311 4.65 1.93 1.76
N THR A 312 4.26 1.06 2.69
CA THR A 312 5.03 -0.09 3.14
C THR A 312 4.67 -1.35 2.32
N LEU A 313 5.58 -2.32 2.29
CA LEU A 313 5.27 -3.70 1.93
C LEU A 313 4.67 -4.37 3.17
N VAL A 314 3.42 -4.85 3.08
CA VAL A 314 2.73 -5.54 4.17
C VAL A 314 3.44 -6.85 4.54
N ALA A 315 3.23 -7.32 5.77
CA ALA A 315 4.00 -8.42 6.34
C ALA A 315 3.91 -9.73 5.54
N TRP A 316 2.74 -10.03 4.94
CA TRP A 316 2.60 -11.17 4.01
C TRP A 316 3.55 -11.06 2.81
N THR A 317 3.69 -9.86 2.22
CA THR A 317 4.60 -9.62 1.09
C THR A 317 6.05 -9.80 1.52
N ARG A 318 6.43 -9.30 2.71
CA ARG A 318 7.79 -9.48 3.25
C ARG A 318 8.10 -10.95 3.58
N TRP A 319 7.15 -11.71 4.13
CA TRP A 319 7.38 -13.13 4.42
C TRP A 319 7.42 -13.99 3.14
N LEU A 320 6.62 -13.67 2.12
CA LEU A 320 6.76 -14.28 0.78
C LEU A 320 8.12 -14.00 0.13
N LEU A 321 8.71 -12.82 0.39
CA LEU A 321 10.07 -12.48 -0.01
C LEU A 321 11.16 -13.15 0.85
N GLY A 322 10.83 -13.79 1.98
CA GLY A 322 11.83 -14.26 2.95
C GLY A 322 12.55 -13.12 3.69
N TRP A 323 11.92 -11.95 3.76
CA TRP A 323 12.44 -10.73 4.41
C TRP A 323 11.94 -10.53 5.85
N LEU A 324 10.96 -11.33 6.28
CA LEU A 324 10.74 -11.63 7.69
C LEU A 324 11.35 -12.99 7.96
N ASP A 325 12.20 -13.07 8.99
CA ASP A 325 12.65 -14.35 9.53
C ASP A 325 11.43 -15.11 10.10
N ASP A 326 11.47 -16.44 10.08
CA ASP A 326 10.36 -17.25 10.54
C ASP A 326 10.07 -17.07 12.06
N ASP A 327 11.08 -16.70 12.87
CA ASP A 327 10.88 -16.34 14.29
C ASP A 327 10.22 -14.96 14.52
N GLN A 328 9.93 -14.23 13.44
CA GLN A 328 9.13 -13.01 13.42
C GLN A 328 7.66 -13.27 13.03
N VAL A 329 7.26 -14.51 12.77
CA VAL A 329 5.92 -14.88 12.27
C VAL A 329 5.24 -15.91 13.17
N ASP A 330 4.32 -15.46 14.02
CA ASP A 330 3.51 -16.34 14.86
C ASP A 330 2.43 -17.04 14.02
N CYS A 331 2.53 -18.35 13.84
CA CYS A 331 1.48 -19.13 13.17
C CYS A 331 0.58 -19.92 14.13
N TYR A 332 -0.74 -19.82 13.92
CA TYR A 332 -1.73 -20.69 14.54
C TYR A 332 -2.80 -21.16 13.54
N THR A 333 -3.39 -22.33 13.78
CA THR A 333 -4.59 -22.80 13.06
C THR A 333 -5.86 -22.42 13.78
N ILE A 334 -6.97 -22.31 13.05
CA ILE A 334 -8.30 -22.09 13.64
C ILE A 334 -8.67 -23.21 14.64
N GLU A 335 -8.23 -24.46 14.42
CA GLU A 335 -8.37 -25.55 15.37
C GLU A 335 -7.58 -25.31 16.68
N GLN A 336 -6.37 -24.76 16.62
CA GLN A 336 -5.61 -24.37 17.82
C GLN A 336 -6.32 -23.24 18.57
N VAL A 337 -6.81 -22.21 17.88
CA VAL A 337 -7.57 -21.11 18.50
C VAL A 337 -8.85 -21.63 19.17
N GLN A 338 -9.61 -22.52 18.51
CA GLN A 338 -10.83 -23.11 19.06
C GLN A 338 -10.55 -23.99 20.30
N GLN A 339 -9.43 -24.73 20.30
CA GLN A 339 -9.02 -25.58 21.43
C GLN A 339 -8.49 -24.79 22.62
N HIS A 340 -7.67 -23.76 22.38
CA HIS A 340 -7.15 -22.88 23.43
C HIS A 340 -8.25 -21.96 23.99
N GLY A 341 -9.16 -21.51 23.13
CA GLY A 341 -10.32 -20.70 23.45
C GLY A 341 -10.06 -19.21 23.52
N SER A 342 -8.96 -18.79 24.16
CA SER A 342 -8.46 -17.41 24.17
C SER A 342 -6.98 -17.40 24.55
N PHE A 343 -6.20 -16.51 23.95
CA PHE A 343 -4.83 -16.19 24.34
C PHE A 343 -4.46 -14.77 23.91
N ASP A 344 -3.41 -14.21 24.51
CA ASP A 344 -2.86 -12.91 24.18
C ASP A 344 -1.40 -13.05 23.73
N THR A 345 -0.99 -12.30 22.71
CA THR A 345 0.40 -12.23 22.21
C THR A 345 0.75 -10.78 21.84
N GLU A 346 2.03 -10.48 21.64
CA GLU A 346 2.52 -9.14 21.32
C GLU A 346 3.01 -9.00 19.87
N LEU A 347 2.93 -7.78 19.34
CA LEU A 347 3.46 -7.40 18.03
C LEU A 347 4.42 -6.21 18.15
N VAL A 348 5.57 -6.37 17.50
CA VAL A 348 6.44 -5.27 17.07
C VAL A 348 5.86 -4.71 15.78
N ALA A 349 5.77 -3.38 15.67
CA ALA A 349 5.33 -2.74 14.43
C ALA A 349 6.24 -3.11 13.25
N LEU A 350 5.66 -3.30 12.05
CA LEU A 350 6.39 -3.90 10.93
C LEU A 350 7.65 -3.11 10.56
N ASP A 351 7.55 -1.79 10.54
CA ASP A 351 8.62 -0.84 10.22
C ASP A 351 9.42 -0.35 11.45
N ILE A 352 9.33 -1.06 12.58
CA ILE A 352 10.23 -0.92 13.73
C ILE A 352 11.19 -2.12 13.75
N TYR A 353 12.45 -1.90 13.41
CA TYR A 353 13.45 -2.95 13.15
C TYR A 353 14.12 -3.47 14.44
N GLU A 354 13.29 -3.97 15.37
CA GLU A 354 13.69 -4.64 16.60
C GLU A 354 13.22 -6.11 16.63
N PRO A 355 13.89 -7.01 17.40
CA PRO A 355 13.51 -8.43 17.46
C PRO A 355 12.14 -8.69 18.11
N GLY A 356 11.39 -9.61 17.53
CA GLY A 356 10.08 -10.09 18.03
C GLY A 356 9.08 -10.29 16.90
N THR A 357 7.92 -10.84 17.24
CA THR A 357 6.82 -11.10 16.32
C THR A 357 6.38 -9.83 15.59
N LYS A 358 6.36 -9.89 14.24
CA LYS A 358 5.93 -8.80 13.34
C LYS A 358 4.61 -9.12 12.62
N ALA A 359 4.28 -10.39 12.49
CA ALA A 359 3.01 -10.88 11.97
C ALA A 359 2.47 -12.01 12.85
N ILE A 360 1.15 -12.04 13.04
CA ILE A 360 0.44 -13.23 13.50
C ILE A 360 -0.46 -13.70 12.37
N ILE A 361 -0.36 -14.97 11.99
CA ILE A 361 -1.13 -15.57 10.91
C ILE A 361 -2.03 -16.65 11.48
N ILE A 362 -3.32 -16.56 11.20
CA ILE A 362 -4.31 -17.57 11.56
C ILE A 362 -4.74 -18.31 10.29
N ARG A 363 -4.31 -19.56 10.14
CA ARG A 363 -4.76 -20.42 9.03
C ARG A 363 -6.14 -20.99 9.31
N THR A 364 -7.05 -20.83 8.36
CA THR A 364 -8.48 -21.21 8.49
C THR A 364 -8.91 -22.29 7.51
N GLY A 365 -8.08 -22.60 6.52
CA GLY A 365 -8.34 -23.63 5.52
C GLY A 365 -7.09 -24.04 4.76
N GLU A 366 -7.26 -24.86 3.72
CA GLU A 366 -6.14 -25.34 2.90
C GLU A 366 -5.45 -24.16 2.16
N TYR A 367 -6.25 -23.23 1.61
CA TYR A 367 -5.81 -22.08 0.81
C TYR A 367 -6.15 -20.72 1.44
N SER A 368 -6.51 -20.69 2.73
CA SER A 368 -7.07 -19.49 3.39
C SER A 368 -6.57 -19.26 4.81
N GLY A 369 -6.53 -17.98 5.17
CA GLY A 369 -6.26 -17.51 6.52
C GLY A 369 -6.51 -16.02 6.66
N PHE A 370 -5.96 -15.42 7.70
CA PHE A 370 -5.81 -13.97 7.83
C PHE A 370 -4.53 -13.62 8.59
N LEU A 371 -4.02 -12.41 8.38
CA LEU A 371 -2.83 -11.87 9.04
C LEU A 371 -3.20 -10.67 9.91
N ILE A 372 -2.53 -10.53 11.04
CA ILE A 372 -2.55 -9.37 11.95
C ILE A 372 -1.15 -8.77 11.97
N GLU A 373 -1.01 -7.48 11.65
CA GLU A 373 0.26 -6.75 11.75
C GLU A 373 0.08 -5.38 12.43
N SER A 374 1.12 -4.94 13.12
CA SER A 374 1.13 -3.65 13.83
C SER A 374 1.68 -2.53 12.94
N ARG A 375 0.96 -1.41 12.88
CA ARG A 375 1.31 -0.21 12.11
C ARG A 375 1.71 0.95 13.02
N ARG A 376 2.61 1.82 12.52
CA ARG A 376 3.06 3.06 13.15
C ARG A 376 3.42 4.08 12.06
N PRO A 377 3.21 5.38 12.29
CA PRO A 377 3.64 6.44 11.37
C PRO A 377 5.16 6.68 11.45
N VAL A 378 5.92 5.72 10.93
CA VAL A 378 7.37 5.78 10.70
C VAL A 378 7.66 5.42 9.25
N PHE A 379 8.73 5.98 8.68
CA PHE A 379 9.05 5.82 7.27
C PHE A 379 9.12 4.33 6.85
N PRO A 380 8.50 3.91 5.73
CA PRO A 380 7.77 4.72 4.72
C PRO A 380 6.26 4.88 4.98
N ASP A 381 5.78 4.35 6.10
CA ASP A 381 4.39 4.38 6.54
C ASP A 381 4.05 5.67 7.31
N ASP A 382 4.96 6.66 7.35
CA ASP A 382 4.84 7.89 8.14
C ASP A 382 3.57 8.69 7.82
N TYR A 383 3.11 8.58 6.58
CA TYR A 383 1.94 9.30 6.11
C TYR A 383 0.59 8.69 6.56
N ILE A 384 0.57 7.54 7.28
CA ILE A 384 -0.65 7.07 7.97
C ILE A 384 -1.10 8.01 9.09
N ALA A 385 -0.25 8.96 9.54
CA ALA A 385 -0.66 10.02 10.47
C ALA A 385 -1.88 10.82 9.99
N ILE A 386 -2.20 10.81 8.68
CA ILE A 386 -3.44 11.41 8.16
C ILE A 386 -4.72 10.86 8.81
N TRP A 387 -4.71 9.65 9.37
CA TRP A 387 -5.89 9.06 10.02
C TRP A 387 -6.34 9.85 11.28
N GLU A 388 -5.47 10.70 11.86
CA GLU A 388 -5.86 11.72 12.84
C GLU A 388 -7.00 12.63 12.31
N THR A 389 -6.98 12.98 11.02
CA THR A 389 -7.92 13.93 10.41
C THR A 389 -9.37 13.45 10.42
N VAL A 390 -9.57 12.14 10.63
CA VAL A 390 -10.90 11.49 10.73
C VAL A 390 -11.15 10.88 12.12
N GLY A 391 -10.31 11.21 13.11
CA GLY A 391 -10.51 10.82 14.51
C GLY A 391 -10.06 9.40 14.85
N ARG A 392 -8.98 8.91 14.21
CA ARG A 392 -8.26 7.70 14.60
C ARG A 392 -6.90 8.06 15.20
N ASP A 393 -6.41 7.21 16.10
CA ASP A 393 -5.00 7.24 16.50
C ASP A 393 -4.19 6.51 15.42
N PRO A 394 -3.11 7.07 14.83
CA PRO A 394 -2.35 6.37 13.78
C PRO A 394 -1.49 5.18 14.26
N TYR A 395 -1.60 4.78 15.53
CA TYR A 395 -1.06 3.51 16.03
C TYR A 395 -2.16 2.45 16.14
N GLY A 396 -1.85 1.23 15.75
CA GLY A 396 -2.79 0.12 15.90
C GLY A 396 -2.43 -1.07 15.04
N LEU A 397 -3.40 -1.98 14.88
CA LEU A 397 -3.29 -3.11 13.96
C LEU A 397 -3.95 -2.77 12.63
N ILE A 398 -3.50 -3.41 11.56
CA ILE A 398 -4.39 -3.79 10.46
C ILE A 398 -4.54 -5.31 10.46
N ILE A 399 -5.69 -5.77 10.01
CA ILE A 399 -6.01 -7.19 9.84
C ILE A 399 -6.42 -7.38 8.38
N TYR A 400 -5.94 -8.42 7.71
CA TYR A 400 -6.39 -8.76 6.36
C TYR A 400 -6.53 -10.27 6.13
N GLU A 401 -7.60 -10.65 5.44
CA GLU A 401 -7.82 -12.00 4.95
C GLU A 401 -6.84 -12.33 3.81
N ILE A 402 -6.43 -13.59 3.75
CA ILE A 402 -5.60 -14.18 2.69
C ILE A 402 -6.42 -15.26 2.00
N ASP A 403 -6.60 -15.13 0.69
CA ASP A 403 -7.26 -16.10 -0.18
C ASP A 403 -6.32 -16.47 -1.35
N ALA A 404 -5.51 -17.50 -1.13
CA ALA A 404 -4.52 -18.00 -2.08
C ALA A 404 -5.11 -18.70 -3.31
N THR A 405 -6.45 -18.79 -3.40
CA THR A 405 -7.13 -19.29 -4.60
C THR A 405 -7.25 -18.23 -5.70
N LYS A 406 -7.15 -16.94 -5.34
CA LYS A 406 -7.14 -15.81 -6.27
C LYS A 406 -5.74 -15.51 -6.80
N PRO A 407 -5.59 -15.13 -8.08
CA PRO A 407 -4.34 -14.62 -8.61
C PRO A 407 -4.05 -13.18 -8.17
N GLY A 408 -2.85 -12.71 -8.53
CA GLY A 408 -2.49 -11.29 -8.45
C GLY A 408 -3.51 -10.41 -9.19
N ALA A 409 -3.65 -9.16 -8.74
CA ALA A 409 -4.63 -8.21 -9.28
C ALA A 409 -6.11 -8.62 -9.19
N MET A 410 -6.46 -9.67 -8.43
CA MET A 410 -7.84 -10.14 -8.20
C MET A 410 -8.24 -10.10 -6.71
N GLY A 411 -7.49 -9.39 -5.85
CA GLY A 411 -7.84 -9.23 -4.43
C GLY A 411 -7.57 -10.48 -3.56
N THR A 412 -6.36 -11.04 -3.68
CA THR A 412 -5.85 -12.11 -2.77
C THR A 412 -5.88 -11.67 -1.31
N LEU A 413 -5.51 -10.41 -1.04
CA LEU A 413 -5.49 -9.81 0.30
C LEU A 413 -6.66 -8.84 0.48
N SER A 414 -7.37 -8.92 1.61
CA SER A 414 -8.54 -8.09 1.89
C SER A 414 -8.51 -7.53 3.31
N VAL A 415 -8.41 -6.21 3.48
CA VAL A 415 -8.46 -5.61 4.83
C VAL A 415 -9.81 -5.85 5.49
N VAL A 416 -9.77 -6.10 6.79
CA VAL A 416 -10.92 -6.27 7.67
C VAL A 416 -11.16 -4.96 8.41
N THR A 417 -12.38 -4.44 8.30
CA THR A 417 -12.83 -3.25 9.04
C THR A 417 -13.14 -3.63 10.50
N PRO A 418 -12.73 -2.82 11.51
CA PRO A 418 -13.14 -2.99 12.89
C PRO A 418 -14.66 -2.85 13.10
N ASP A 419 -15.18 -3.47 14.16
CA ASP A 419 -16.60 -3.37 14.52
C ASP A 419 -17.03 -1.90 14.73
N GLY A 420 -17.98 -1.46 13.91
CA GLY A 420 -18.51 -0.09 13.94
C GLY A 420 -17.63 0.96 13.24
N HIS A 421 -16.58 0.57 12.52
CA HIS A 421 -15.91 1.44 11.56
C HIS A 421 -16.60 1.38 10.19
N ASP A 422 -16.33 2.40 9.37
CA ASP A 422 -16.99 2.74 8.11
C ASP A 422 -16.01 3.52 7.24
N PHE A 423 -16.29 3.64 5.93
CA PHE A 423 -15.41 4.33 4.99
C PHE A 423 -15.15 5.80 5.39
N LYS A 424 -13.97 6.32 5.02
CA LYS A 424 -13.54 7.68 5.34
C LYS A 424 -13.12 8.47 4.12
N TYR A 425 -13.59 9.72 4.06
CA TYR A 425 -13.03 10.75 3.19
C TYR A 425 -11.72 11.29 3.80
N MET A 426 -10.61 11.17 3.07
CA MET A 426 -9.36 11.79 3.50
C MET A 426 -9.11 13.14 2.82
N TRP A 427 -8.76 14.16 3.61
CA TRP A 427 -8.44 15.50 3.10
C TRP A 427 -6.95 15.61 2.78
N ARG A 428 -6.60 15.67 1.48
CA ARG A 428 -5.20 15.74 1.02
C ARG A 428 -5.01 16.91 0.06
N HIS A 429 -4.05 17.79 0.37
CA HIS A 429 -3.65 18.93 -0.48
C HIS A 429 -4.82 19.80 -0.97
N GLY A 430 -5.74 20.15 -0.06
CA GLY A 430 -6.84 21.07 -0.35
C GLY A 430 -8.02 20.48 -1.12
N ARG A 431 -8.02 19.16 -1.39
CA ARG A 431 -9.16 18.44 -1.95
C ARG A 431 -9.49 17.19 -1.12
N THR A 432 -10.77 16.83 -1.07
CA THR A 432 -11.20 15.52 -0.60
C THR A 432 -10.74 14.44 -1.60
N GLN A 433 -10.18 13.33 -1.12
CA GLN A 433 -9.98 12.14 -1.95
C GLN A 433 -11.28 11.30 -1.98
N PRO A 434 -11.36 10.23 -2.80
CA PRO A 434 -12.39 9.20 -2.65
C PRO A 434 -12.45 8.62 -1.24
N GLU A 435 -13.55 7.93 -0.95
CA GLU A 435 -13.71 7.13 0.27
C GLU A 435 -12.72 5.97 0.30
N VAL A 436 -12.14 5.70 1.48
CA VAL A 436 -11.15 4.63 1.72
C VAL A 436 -11.51 3.82 2.96
N VAL A 437 -11.05 2.57 3.03
CA VAL A 437 -11.40 1.63 4.10
C VAL A 437 -10.67 1.96 5.40
N ASP A 438 -11.44 2.16 6.48
CA ASP A 438 -10.95 2.41 7.84
C ASP A 438 -10.58 1.08 8.54
N ALA A 439 -9.46 0.49 8.14
CA ALA A 439 -9.01 -0.82 8.65
C ALA A 439 -8.17 -0.75 9.94
N LEU A 440 -8.08 0.43 10.58
CA LEU A 440 -7.16 0.67 11.68
C LEU A 440 -7.80 0.34 13.03
N PHE A 441 -7.31 -0.71 13.68
CA PHE A 441 -7.72 -1.13 15.01
C PHE A 441 -6.98 -0.31 16.05
N ASN A 442 -7.66 0.63 16.70
CA ASN A 442 -7.18 1.29 17.92
C ASN A 442 -7.55 0.47 19.18
N VAL A 443 -7.03 0.86 20.34
CA VAL A 443 -7.21 0.09 21.58
C VAL A 443 -8.70 -0.03 21.95
N GLY A 444 -9.17 -1.26 22.16
CA GLY A 444 -10.57 -1.58 22.41
C GLY A 444 -11.44 -1.72 21.16
N ASN A 445 -10.88 -1.65 19.95
CA ASN A 445 -11.57 -2.13 18.74
C ASN A 445 -11.54 -3.66 18.69
N THR A 446 -12.66 -4.24 18.23
CA THR A 446 -12.84 -5.67 17.98
C THR A 446 -13.13 -5.97 16.51
N THR A 447 -12.99 -7.23 16.09
CA THR A 447 -13.68 -7.78 14.91
C THR A 447 -13.84 -9.30 15.05
N THR A 448 -14.72 -9.90 14.25
CA THR A 448 -14.76 -11.35 14.04
C THR A 448 -14.41 -11.69 12.58
N VAL A 449 -13.18 -12.14 12.34
CA VAL A 449 -12.68 -12.54 11.03
C VAL A 449 -12.64 -14.07 10.92
N GLN A 450 -13.25 -14.63 9.88
CA GLN A 450 -13.25 -16.07 9.55
C GLN A 450 -13.60 -17.04 10.71
N GLY A 451 -14.36 -16.57 11.71
CA GLY A 451 -14.73 -17.36 12.90
C GLY A 451 -13.72 -17.29 14.06
N VAL A 452 -12.92 -16.24 14.13
CA VAL A 452 -12.03 -15.88 15.25
C VAL A 452 -12.28 -14.41 15.65
N GLU A 453 -12.37 -14.15 16.94
CA GLU A 453 -12.56 -12.82 17.54
C GLU A 453 -11.21 -12.23 17.96
N ILE A 454 -10.91 -11.02 17.47
CA ILE A 454 -9.65 -10.29 17.69
C ILE A 454 -9.93 -8.95 18.40
N GLU A 455 -9.11 -8.59 19.38
CA GLU A 455 -9.18 -7.33 20.14
C GLU A 455 -7.76 -6.74 20.34
N LEU A 456 -7.57 -5.43 20.12
CA LEU A 456 -6.33 -4.74 20.51
C LEU A 456 -6.44 -4.28 21.98
N LEU A 457 -5.75 -4.97 22.88
CA LEU A 457 -5.81 -4.73 24.34
C LEU A 457 -5.02 -3.49 24.79
N PHE A 458 -3.88 -3.23 24.14
CA PHE A 458 -2.94 -2.18 24.52
C PHE A 458 -2.04 -1.81 23.34
N SER A 459 -1.68 -0.53 23.25
CA SER A 459 -0.70 -0.01 22.30
C SER A 459 0.33 0.83 23.05
N GLY A 460 1.60 0.48 22.89
CA GLY A 460 2.75 1.12 23.54
C GLY A 460 4.02 0.82 22.76
N ASP A 461 5.10 0.47 23.48
CA ASP A 461 6.37 0.02 22.86
C ASP A 461 6.12 -1.19 21.93
N ARG A 462 5.09 -1.99 22.24
CA ARG A 462 4.52 -3.10 21.46
C ARG A 462 3.00 -3.03 21.52
N ASP A 463 2.32 -3.60 20.52
CA ASP A 463 0.87 -3.84 20.57
C ASP A 463 0.60 -5.19 21.21
N TRP A 464 -0.47 -5.29 22.01
CA TRP A 464 -0.89 -6.55 22.64
C TRP A 464 -2.27 -6.96 22.12
N VAL A 465 -2.32 -8.12 21.47
CA VAL A 465 -3.48 -8.60 20.72
C VAL A 465 -4.08 -9.81 21.42
N ARG A 466 -5.38 -9.78 21.66
CA ARG A 466 -6.16 -10.94 22.09
C ARG A 466 -6.70 -11.68 20.89
N ILE A 467 -6.55 -13.00 20.90
CA ILE A 467 -7.04 -13.92 19.88
C ILE A 467 -7.93 -14.95 20.57
N SER A 468 -9.19 -15.05 20.17
CA SER A 468 -10.17 -15.90 20.83
C SER A 468 -11.16 -16.56 19.88
N LYS A 469 -11.74 -17.69 20.30
CA LYS A 469 -12.95 -18.19 19.66
C LYS A 469 -14.09 -17.16 19.86
N PRO A 470 -15.02 -17.02 18.92
CA PRO A 470 -16.08 -16.02 19.02
C PRO A 470 -16.92 -16.19 20.28
N THR A 471 -17.11 -15.09 21.00
CA THR A 471 -18.05 -14.94 22.10
C THR A 471 -19.44 -15.32 21.61
N PRO A 472 -20.11 -16.33 22.21
CA PRO A 472 -21.45 -16.73 21.76
C PRO A 472 -22.43 -15.56 21.89
N THR A 473 -22.82 -14.98 20.75
CA THR A 473 -23.78 -13.90 20.69
C THR A 473 -25.06 -14.34 21.40
N GLN A 474 -25.48 -13.61 22.44
CA GLN A 474 -26.77 -13.90 23.06
C GLN A 474 -27.85 -13.68 22.02
N GLU A 475 -28.63 -14.71 21.69
CA GLU A 475 -29.84 -14.54 20.90
C GLU A 475 -30.68 -13.42 21.53
N PRO A 476 -31.15 -12.42 20.75
CA PRO A 476 -31.93 -11.32 21.28
C PRO A 476 -33.21 -11.89 21.91
N THR A 477 -33.21 -11.96 23.25
CA THR A 477 -34.18 -12.74 24.03
C THR A 477 -35.59 -12.26 23.70
N THR A 478 -36.30 -13.06 22.91
CA THR A 478 -37.49 -12.63 22.17
C THR A 478 -38.68 -12.52 23.11
N THR A 479 -38.70 -11.43 23.86
CA THR A 479 -39.66 -11.13 24.93
C THR A 479 -41.04 -10.92 24.30
N THR A 480 -41.72 -12.05 24.10
CA THR A 480 -42.96 -12.18 23.35
C THR A 480 -44.10 -11.51 24.12
N THR A 481 -44.16 -10.19 23.98
CA THR A 481 -45.20 -9.36 24.56
C THR A 481 -46.51 -9.65 23.83
N GLN A 482 -47.31 -10.57 24.39
CA GLN A 482 -48.60 -10.94 23.82
C GLN A 482 -49.56 -9.75 23.85
N VAL A 483 -49.71 -9.08 22.71
CA VAL A 483 -50.80 -8.12 22.47
C VAL A 483 -52.11 -8.92 22.31
N PRO A 484 -53.16 -8.65 23.11
CA PRO A 484 -54.41 -9.40 23.00
C PRO A 484 -55.11 -9.19 21.64
N THR A 485 -55.35 -10.27 20.91
CA THR A 485 -56.08 -10.23 19.63
C THR A 485 -57.57 -9.93 19.85
N THR A 486 -58.00 -8.73 19.43
CA THR A 486 -59.42 -8.38 19.32
C THR A 486 -59.96 -8.79 17.95
N THR A 487 -60.88 -9.75 17.94
CA THR A 487 -61.46 -10.30 16.70
C THR A 487 -62.37 -9.29 16.00
N ALA A 488 -62.02 -8.90 14.77
CA ALA A 488 -62.89 -8.20 13.84
C ALA A 488 -62.93 -8.96 12.49
N ALA A 489 -64.12 -9.07 11.88
CA ALA A 489 -64.33 -9.90 10.70
C ALA A 489 -63.89 -9.23 9.40
N ALA A 490 -63.39 -10.02 8.44
CA ALA A 490 -62.91 -9.54 7.15
C ALA A 490 -64.06 -9.18 6.18
N PRO A 491 -63.97 -8.05 5.45
CA PRO A 491 -64.80 -7.76 4.27
C PRO A 491 -64.18 -8.35 2.98
N THR A 492 -65.02 -8.58 1.98
CA THR A 492 -64.69 -9.35 0.76
C THR A 492 -63.83 -8.58 -0.26
N THR A 493 -62.88 -9.27 -0.89
CA THR A 493 -62.12 -8.77 -2.05
C THR A 493 -63.02 -8.45 -3.24
N THR A 494 -62.83 -7.28 -3.85
CA THR A 494 -63.38 -6.95 -5.18
C THR A 494 -62.27 -6.32 -6.03
N THR A 495 -62.02 -6.84 -7.22
CA THR A 495 -60.86 -6.47 -8.05
C THR A 495 -61.20 -5.35 -9.03
N THR A 496 -60.43 -4.26 -9.01
CA THR A 496 -60.46 -3.21 -10.04
C THR A 496 -59.05 -2.78 -10.46
N THR A 497 -58.79 -2.79 -11.77
CA THR A 497 -57.48 -2.49 -12.37
C THR A 497 -57.16 -0.99 -12.36
N PRO A 498 -55.93 -0.55 -12.04
CA PRO A 498 -55.53 0.86 -12.14
C PRO A 498 -55.30 1.28 -13.60
N PRO A 499 -55.50 2.57 -13.94
CA PRO A 499 -55.24 3.10 -15.28
C PRO A 499 -53.77 3.49 -15.49
N THR A 500 -53.30 3.38 -16.74
CA THR A 500 -51.95 3.81 -17.15
C THR A 500 -51.81 5.33 -17.14
N THR A 501 -50.75 5.87 -16.54
CA THR A 501 -50.34 7.28 -16.67
C THR A 501 -48.98 7.38 -17.33
N THR A 502 -48.93 8.00 -18.51
CA THR A 502 -47.70 8.25 -19.26
C THR A 502 -47.00 9.51 -18.75
N THR A 503 -45.75 9.40 -18.29
CA THR A 503 -44.89 10.55 -17.95
C THR A 503 -43.79 10.71 -19.01
N THR A 504 -43.79 11.84 -19.69
CA THR A 504 -42.77 12.18 -20.70
C THR A 504 -41.54 12.77 -20.02
N THR A 505 -40.39 12.13 -20.16
CA THR A 505 -39.10 12.65 -19.68
C THR A 505 -38.38 13.43 -20.79
N THR A 506 -38.02 14.68 -20.51
CA THR A 506 -37.17 15.50 -21.37
C THR A 506 -35.76 15.54 -20.75
N PRO A 507 -34.68 15.28 -21.51
CA PRO A 507 -33.33 15.31 -20.95
C PRO A 507 -32.88 16.76 -20.68
N PRO A 508 -32.10 17.00 -19.59
CA PRO A 508 -31.39 18.27 -19.39
C PRO A 508 -30.22 18.41 -20.38
N ALA A 509 -29.69 19.62 -20.51
CA ALA A 509 -28.64 19.97 -21.47
C ALA A 509 -27.21 19.71 -20.92
N VAL A 510 -26.29 19.47 -21.85
CA VAL A 510 -24.84 19.39 -21.59
C VAL A 510 -24.26 20.77 -21.27
N LEU A 511 -23.37 20.81 -20.27
CA LEU A 511 -22.38 21.86 -20.01
C LEU A 511 -21.10 21.21 -19.48
#